data_AF-A0AAN1PYS4-F1
#
_entry.id   AF-A0AAN1PYS4-F1
#
_cell.length_a   1.000
_cell.length_b   1.000
_cell.length_c   1.000
_cell.angle_alpha   90.00
_cell.angle_beta   90.00
_cell.angle_gamma   90.00
#
_symmetry.space_group_name_H-M   'P 1'
#
loop_
_entity.id
_entity.type
_entity.pdbx_description
1 polymer ?
#
loop_
_entity_poly.entity_id
_entity_poly.type
_entity_poly.pdbx_seq_one_letter_code
_entity_poly.pdbx_strand_id
1 'polypeptide(L)'
;MNIVVGPYVRRPRAIRSNPRNTSKFSMFNSLRRIDECLVLIKRTGTPGLIDSTATLGLNLTHLMGLNVIVTSRGRSFTIIVQGRQRSFTLTGCLIEDTLYNAIHPAQPDYLISLNRQLITNSDDLIEQLYDHY
;
A
#
# COMPACT_ATOMS: atom_id res chain seq x y z
N MET A 1 -15.06 -8.25 7.77
CA MET A 1 -15.12 -7.72 6.39
C MET A 1 -15.15 -6.21 6.52
N ASN A 2 -14.01 -5.54 6.36
CA ASN A 2 -13.90 -4.09 6.53
C ASN A 2 -13.76 -3.45 5.15
N ILE A 3 -14.87 -2.97 4.60
CA ILE A 3 -14.86 -2.17 3.37
C ILE A 3 -14.68 -0.72 3.81
N VAL A 4 -13.48 -0.18 3.62
CA VAL A 4 -13.22 1.25 3.74
C VAL A 4 -13.38 1.86 2.35
N VAL A 5 -14.50 2.54 2.13
CA VAL A 5 -14.75 3.31 0.91
C VAL A 5 -14.03 4.65 1.06
N GLY A 6 -12.93 4.84 0.33
CA GLY A 6 -12.27 6.14 0.23
C GLY A 6 -13.21 7.20 -0.37
N PRO A 7 -13.07 8.49 -0.01
CA PRO A 7 -13.97 9.52 -0.48
C PRO A 7 -13.86 9.66 -2.01
N TYR A 8 -14.99 9.48 -2.69
CA TYR A 8 -15.15 9.80 -4.11
C TYR A 8 -14.83 11.29 -4.33
N VAL A 9 -13.60 11.61 -4.75
CA VAL A 9 -13.23 12.98 -5.11
C VAL A 9 -13.87 13.32 -6.46
N ARG A 10 -15.12 13.81 -6.42
CA ARG A 10 -15.70 14.56 -7.53
C ARG A 10 -14.81 15.78 -7.77
N ARG A 11 -14.09 15.82 -8.90
CA ARG A 11 -13.37 17.04 -9.35
C ARG A 11 -14.39 18.20 -9.48
N PRO A 12 -14.27 19.30 -8.74
CA PRO A 12 -15.05 20.50 -9.01
C PRO A 12 -14.49 21.20 -10.25
N ARG A 13 -15.38 21.60 -11.17
CA ARG A 13 -15.05 22.51 -12.28
C ARG A 13 -14.39 23.78 -11.73
N ALA A 14 -13.38 24.25 -12.47
CA ALA A 14 -12.56 25.42 -12.15
C ALA A 14 -13.41 26.65 -11.80
N ILE A 15 -13.22 27.16 -10.59
CA ILE A 15 -13.56 28.53 -10.21
C ILE A 15 -12.27 29.14 -9.66
N ARG A 16 -11.83 30.22 -10.30
CA ARG A 16 -10.66 31.01 -9.92
C ARG A 16 -10.88 31.60 -8.51
N SER A 17 -10.14 31.10 -7.52
CA SER A 17 -9.97 31.78 -6.24
C SER A 17 -8.70 31.26 -5.55
N ASN A 18 -7.73 32.15 -5.34
CA ASN A 18 -6.55 32.11 -4.44
C ASN A 18 -5.87 30.75 -4.14
N PRO A 19 -4.51 30.65 -4.22
CA PRO A 19 -3.78 29.46 -3.80
C PRO A 19 -3.70 29.40 -2.27
N ARG A 20 -4.83 29.18 -1.60
CA ARG A 20 -4.87 28.89 -0.17
C ARG A 20 -4.83 27.37 0.01
N ASN A 21 -3.64 26.87 0.35
CA ASN A 21 -3.41 25.61 1.07
C ASN A 21 -4.10 24.37 0.49
N THR A 22 -3.59 23.84 -0.63
CA THR A 22 -3.63 22.39 -0.84
C THR A 22 -2.70 21.75 0.20
N SER A 23 -3.27 21.19 1.25
CA SER A 23 -2.54 20.57 2.35
C SER A 23 -1.55 19.50 1.87
N LYS A 24 -0.26 19.85 1.88
CA LYS A 24 0.95 19.08 2.22
C LYS A 24 0.92 17.53 2.25
N PHE A 25 0.32 16.84 1.27
CA PHE A 25 0.70 15.46 1.00
C PHE A 25 1.89 15.45 0.04
N SER A 26 3.09 15.60 0.62
CA SER A 26 4.34 15.44 -0.11
C SER A 26 4.46 13.99 -0.60
N MET A 27 4.89 13.78 -1.86
CA MET A 27 5.20 12.45 -2.39
C MET A 27 6.18 11.72 -1.47
N PHE A 28 7.20 12.44 -0.98
CA PHE A 28 8.16 11.93 0.00
C PHE A 28 7.50 11.41 1.28
N ASN A 29 6.54 12.15 1.83
CA ASN A 29 5.82 11.71 3.04
C ASN A 29 4.94 10.48 2.77
N SER A 30 4.43 10.35 1.54
CA SER A 30 3.59 9.22 1.15
C SER A 30 4.41 7.96 0.98
N LEU A 31 5.58 8.05 0.33
CA LEU A 31 6.56 6.96 0.25
C LEU A 31 7.04 6.53 1.64
N ARG A 32 7.43 7.49 2.48
CA ARG A 32 7.84 7.21 3.86
C ARG A 32 6.76 6.48 4.67
N ARG A 33 5.49 6.88 4.54
CA ARG A 33 4.37 6.20 5.23
C ARG A 33 4.16 4.78 4.72
N ILE A 34 4.38 4.55 3.42
CA ILE A 34 4.37 3.20 2.85
C ILE A 34 5.51 2.38 3.46
N ASP A 35 6.73 2.92 3.54
CA ASP A 35 7.85 2.22 4.18
C ASP A 35 7.56 1.89 5.65
N GLU A 36 6.99 2.83 6.41
CA GLU A 36 6.57 2.60 7.80
C GLU A 36 5.54 1.46 7.90
N CYS A 37 4.59 1.40 6.96
CA CYS A 37 3.63 0.29 6.85
C CYS A 37 4.33 -1.03 6.53
N LEU A 38 5.23 -1.06 5.54
CA LEU A 38 5.98 -2.26 5.17
C LEU A 38 6.79 -2.76 6.37
N VAL A 39 7.51 -1.89 7.07
CA VAL A 39 8.25 -2.25 8.29
C VAL A 39 7.34 -2.81 9.37
N LEU A 40 6.17 -2.20 9.61
CA LEU A 40 5.21 -2.71 10.59
C LEU A 40 4.72 -4.12 10.20
N ILE A 41 4.38 -4.32 8.93
CA ILE A 41 3.96 -5.62 8.40
C ILE A 41 5.06 -6.66 8.59
N LYS A 42 6.30 -6.35 8.23
CA LYS A 42 7.43 -7.29 8.37
C LYS A 42 7.64 -7.71 9.82
N ARG A 43 7.49 -6.80 10.78
CA ARG A 43 7.71 -7.09 12.21
C ARG A 43 6.56 -7.79 12.92
N THR A 44 5.34 -7.67 12.41
CA THR A 44 4.14 -8.13 13.14
C THR A 44 3.28 -9.10 12.35
N GLY A 45 3.55 -9.29 11.06
CA GLY A 45 2.83 -10.20 10.19
C GLY A 45 1.40 -9.74 9.91
N THR A 46 0.44 -10.63 10.13
CA THR A 46 -0.99 -10.39 9.82
C THR A 46 -1.60 -9.18 10.56
N PRO A 47 -1.35 -8.98 11.87
CA PRO A 47 -1.74 -7.75 12.57
C PRO A 47 -1.30 -6.46 11.86
N GLY A 48 -0.02 -6.31 11.56
CA GLY A 48 0.49 -5.12 10.86
C GLY A 48 -0.08 -4.95 9.47
N LEU A 49 -0.40 -6.05 8.77
CA LEU A 49 -1.07 -5.99 7.47
C LEU A 49 -2.48 -5.42 7.60
N ILE A 50 -3.25 -5.86 8.59
CA ILE A 50 -4.60 -5.34 8.86
C ILE A 50 -4.53 -3.85 9.18
N ASP A 51 -3.63 -3.45 10.09
CA ASP A 51 -3.48 -2.06 10.54
C ASP A 51 -2.98 -1.14 9.41
N SER A 52 -2.12 -1.66 8.54
CA SER A 52 -1.53 -0.89 7.43
C SER A 52 -2.41 -0.82 6.19
N THR A 53 -3.44 -1.67 6.05
CA THR A 53 -4.21 -1.83 4.81
C THR A 53 -4.80 -0.50 4.31
N ALA A 54 -5.47 0.25 5.19
CA ALA A 54 -6.09 1.53 4.83
C ALA A 54 -5.04 2.59 4.49
N THR A 55 -3.95 2.65 5.26
CA THR A 55 -2.86 3.62 5.06
C THR A 55 -2.14 3.36 3.74
N LEU A 56 -1.86 2.10 3.39
CA LEU A 56 -1.29 1.73 2.09
C LEU A 56 -2.21 2.19 0.94
N GLY A 57 -3.50 1.88 0.99
CA GLY A 57 -4.45 2.27 -0.06
C GLY A 57 -4.52 3.78 -0.27
N LEU A 58 -4.55 4.58 0.81
CA LEU A 58 -4.59 6.04 0.73
C LEU A 58 -3.31 6.63 0.12
N ASN A 59 -2.13 6.17 0.55
CA ASN A 59 -0.86 6.71 0.05
C ASN A 59 -0.59 6.26 -1.39
N LEU A 60 -0.94 5.01 -1.75
CA LEU A 60 -0.85 4.53 -3.13
C LEU A 60 -1.81 5.28 -4.05
N THR A 61 -3.05 5.53 -3.61
CA THR A 61 -4.02 6.36 -4.35
C THR A 61 -3.46 7.75 -4.62
N HIS A 62 -2.82 8.36 -3.61
CA HIS A 62 -2.20 9.67 -3.75
C HIS A 62 -1.01 9.66 -4.72
N LEU A 63 -0.12 8.67 -4.61
CA LEU A 63 1.09 8.57 -5.44
C LEU A 63 0.77 8.26 -6.90
N MET A 64 -0.17 7.35 -7.16
CA MET A 64 -0.53 6.95 -8.53
C MET A 64 -1.52 7.90 -9.20
N GLY A 65 -2.25 8.71 -8.43
CA GLY A 65 -3.36 9.52 -8.97
C GLY A 65 -4.53 8.70 -9.49
N LEU A 66 -4.65 7.45 -9.05
CA LEU A 66 -5.66 6.46 -9.43
C LEU A 66 -6.35 5.93 -8.17
N ASN A 67 -7.55 5.36 -8.30
CA ASN A 67 -8.21 4.75 -7.14
C ASN A 67 -7.53 3.41 -6.84
N VAL A 68 -6.83 3.33 -5.70
CA VAL A 68 -6.15 2.12 -5.25
C VAL A 68 -6.87 1.56 -4.02
N ILE A 69 -7.38 0.34 -4.16
CA ILE A 69 -8.07 -0.38 -3.09
C ILE A 69 -7.14 -1.48 -2.62
N VAL A 70 -6.79 -1.46 -1.34
CA VAL A 70 -6.02 -2.54 -0.69
C VAL A 70 -6.95 -3.30 0.22
N THR A 71 -6.94 -4.63 0.11
CA THR A 71 -7.70 -5.53 0.97
C THR A 71 -6.76 -6.58 1.55
N SER A 72 -7.04 -7.05 2.75
CA SER A 72 -6.26 -8.09 3.42
C SER A 72 -7.15 -9.19 3.97
N ARG A 73 -6.65 -10.43 3.94
CA ARG A 73 -7.29 -11.61 4.50
C ARG A 73 -6.23 -12.61 4.94
N GLY A 74 -6.11 -12.83 6.24
CA GLY A 74 -5.06 -13.69 6.80
C GLY A 74 -3.67 -13.21 6.37
N ARG A 75 -2.86 -14.11 5.82
CA ARG A 75 -1.51 -13.80 5.31
C ARG A 75 -1.51 -13.25 3.87
N SER A 76 -2.66 -12.93 3.30
CA SER A 76 -2.76 -12.48 1.91
C SER A 76 -3.33 -11.08 1.84
N PHE A 77 -2.93 -10.34 0.82
CA PHE A 77 -3.49 -9.05 0.49
C PHE A 77 -3.68 -8.91 -1.02
N THR A 78 -4.54 -8.00 -1.41
CA THR A 78 -4.83 -7.73 -2.82
C THR A 78 -4.87 -6.22 -3.02
N ILE A 79 -4.14 -5.75 -4.02
CA ILE A 79 -4.12 -4.36 -4.47
C ILE A 79 -4.86 -4.31 -5.79
N ILE A 80 -5.95 -3.55 -5.82
CA ILE A 80 -6.76 -3.31 -7.00
C ILE A 80 -6.54 -1.85 -7.40
N VAL A 81 -5.99 -1.64 -8.59
CA VAL A 81 -5.78 -0.31 -9.15
C VAL A 81 -6.83 -0.08 -10.23
N GLN A 82 -7.69 0.93 -10.01
CA GLN A 82 -8.77 1.29 -10.93
C GLN A 82 -8.41 2.56 -11.70
N GLY A 83 -8.01 2.38 -12.95
CA GLY A 83 -7.83 3.45 -13.93
C GLY A 83 -9.09 3.70 -14.77
N ARG A 84 -9.07 4.80 -15.54
CA ARG A 84 -10.18 5.16 -16.44
C ARG A 84 -10.34 4.20 -17.62
N GLN A 85 -9.24 3.63 -18.10
CA GLN A 85 -9.21 2.76 -19.28
C GLN A 85 -8.91 1.31 -18.93
N ARG A 86 -8.10 1.07 -17.90
CA ARG A 86 -7.70 -0.26 -17.46
C ARG A 86 -7.71 -0.34 -15.95
N SER A 87 -8.18 -1.48 -15.44
CA SER A 87 -8.00 -1.86 -14.04
C SER A 87 -7.16 -3.12 -14.00
N PHE A 88 -6.29 -3.23 -13.01
CA PHE A 88 -5.51 -4.44 -12.76
C PHE A 88 -5.56 -4.80 -11.29
N THR A 89 -5.19 -6.04 -10.99
CA THR A 89 -5.23 -6.59 -9.64
C THR A 89 -3.96 -7.40 -9.40
N LEU A 90 -3.26 -7.07 -8.32
CA LEU A 90 -2.10 -7.80 -7.85
C LEU A 90 -2.42 -8.43 -6.50
N THR A 91 -2.04 -9.69 -6.33
CA THR A 91 -2.20 -10.41 -5.07
C THR A 91 -0.83 -10.62 -4.46
N GLY A 92 -0.75 -10.37 -3.16
CA GLY A 92 0.46 -10.57 -2.37
C GLY A 92 0.21 -11.43 -1.15
N CYS A 93 1.31 -11.89 -0.55
CA CYS A 93 1.28 -12.67 0.67
C CYS A 93 2.46 -12.35 1.60
N LEU A 94 2.26 -12.69 2.87
CA LEU A 94 3.29 -12.69 3.89
C LEU A 94 3.92 -14.07 3.95
N ILE A 95 5.25 -14.10 3.98
CA ILE A 95 6.06 -15.32 4.07
C ILE A 95 6.86 -15.20 5.36
N GLU A 96 6.89 -16.24 6.19
CA GLU A 96 7.76 -16.25 7.37
C GLU A 96 9.22 -16.36 6.92
N ASP A 97 10.09 -15.49 7.43
CA ASP A 97 11.54 -15.67 7.24
C ASP A 97 12.03 -16.79 8.15
N THR A 98 11.93 -18.03 7.69
CA THR A 98 12.18 -19.22 8.51
C THR A 98 13.60 -19.25 9.06
N LEU A 99 14.59 -18.78 8.31
CA LEU A 99 15.99 -18.78 8.75
C LEU A 99 16.20 -17.70 9.81
N TYR A 100 15.73 -16.48 9.56
CA TYR A 100 15.82 -15.41 10.55
C TYR A 100 15.09 -15.75 11.85
N ASN A 101 13.88 -16.32 11.74
CA ASN A 101 13.03 -16.65 12.87
C ASN A 101 13.56 -17.83 13.70
N ALA A 102 14.28 -18.76 13.08
CA ALA A 102 14.98 -19.82 13.81
C ALA A 102 16.12 -19.25 14.68
N ILE A 103 16.78 -18.18 14.23
CA ILE A 103 17.87 -17.51 14.95
C ILE A 103 17.30 -16.50 15.98
N HIS A 104 16.17 -15.87 15.69
CA HIS A 104 15.55 -14.81 16.50
C HIS A 104 14.10 -15.14 16.90
N PRO A 105 13.85 -16.20 17.69
CA PRO A 105 12.48 -16.68 17.97
C PRO A 105 11.61 -15.66 18.73
N ALA A 106 12.22 -14.71 19.43
CA ALA A 106 11.50 -13.65 20.15
C ALA A 106 11.11 -12.45 19.27
N GLN A 107 11.63 -12.37 18.04
CA GLN A 107 11.45 -11.26 17.12
C GLN A 107 11.14 -11.82 15.72
N PRO A 108 9.92 -12.33 15.50
CA PRO A 108 9.58 -12.89 14.20
C PRO A 108 9.60 -11.80 13.12
N ASP A 109 10.18 -12.13 11.98
CA ASP A 109 10.19 -11.31 10.77
C ASP A 109 9.45 -12.02 9.64
N TYR A 110 8.87 -11.20 8.77
CA TYR A 110 8.05 -11.62 7.64
C TYR A 110 8.54 -10.93 6.38
N LEU A 111 8.62 -11.69 5.29
CA LEU A 111 8.82 -11.17 3.96
C LEU A 111 7.46 -10.85 3.33
N ILE A 112 7.45 -9.83 2.47
CA ILE A 112 6.25 -9.42 1.72
C ILE A 112 6.49 -9.79 0.26
N SER A 113 5.61 -10.57 -0.33
CA SER A 113 5.60 -10.80 -1.77
C SER A 113 4.35 -10.18 -2.39
N LEU A 114 4.52 -9.56 -3.56
CA LEU A 114 3.43 -9.09 -4.42
C LEU A 114 3.68 -9.62 -5.83
N ASN A 115 2.69 -10.33 -6.39
CA ASN A 115 2.78 -10.88 -7.74
C ASN A 115 4.09 -11.67 -8.03
N ARG A 116 4.51 -12.51 -7.07
CA ARG A 116 5.75 -13.31 -7.12
C ARG A 116 7.06 -12.50 -7.05
N GLN A 117 7.00 -11.21 -6.78
CA GLN A 117 8.18 -10.40 -6.47
C GLN A 117 8.26 -10.12 -4.98
N LEU A 118 9.48 -10.00 -4.44
CA LEU A 118 9.70 -9.58 -3.07
C LEU A 118 9.63 -8.05 -2.98
N ILE A 119 8.88 -7.54 -2.02
CA ILE A 119 8.73 -6.11 -1.77
C ILE A 119 9.50 -5.77 -0.50
N THR A 120 10.61 -5.04 -0.67
CA THR A 120 11.47 -4.66 0.46
C THR A 120 11.19 -3.24 0.95
N ASN A 121 10.79 -2.35 0.05
CA ASN A 121 10.56 -0.94 0.31
C ASN A 121 9.44 -0.38 -0.58
N SER A 122 9.16 0.91 -0.42
CA SER A 122 8.13 1.62 -1.17
C SER A 122 8.44 1.75 -2.67
N ASP A 123 9.71 1.90 -3.06
CA ASP A 123 10.11 1.96 -4.48
C ASP A 123 9.81 0.65 -5.20
N ASP A 124 10.17 -0.51 -4.61
CA ASP A 124 9.86 -1.84 -5.17
C ASP A 124 8.34 -2.02 -5.38
N LEU A 125 7.55 -1.58 -4.39
CA LEU A 125 6.09 -1.67 -4.45
C LEU A 125 5.53 -0.80 -5.58
N ILE A 126 6.06 0.41 -5.73
CA ILE A 126 5.60 1.37 -6.73
C ILE A 126 6.01 0.91 -8.13
N GLU A 127 7.23 0.43 -8.32
CA GLU A 127 7.72 -0.17 -9.57
C GLU A 127 6.79 -1.33 -9.99
N GLN A 128 6.48 -2.25 -9.07
CA GLN A 128 5.54 -3.35 -9.34
C GLN A 128 4.14 -2.88 -9.73
N LEU A 129 3.67 -1.74 -9.25
CA LEU A 129 2.38 -1.21 -9.68
C LEU A 129 2.46 -0.53 -11.05
N TYR A 130 3.58 0.11 -11.37
CA TYR A 130 3.78 0.75 -12.68
C TYR A 130 4.00 -0.24 -13.81
N ASP A 131 4.70 -1.36 -13.59
CA ASP A 131 4.91 -2.42 -14.58
C ASP A 131 3.59 -3.05 -15.08
N HIS A 132 2.52 -2.92 -14.29
CA HIS A 132 1.22 -3.50 -14.55
C HIS A 132 0.14 -2.48 -14.99
N TYR A 133 0.47 -1.19 -15.02
CA TYR A 133 -0.41 -0.12 -15.47
C TYR A 133 -0.48 -0.06 -17.01
#